data_AF-A0A7C7ZJG9-F1
#
_entry.id   AF-A0A7C7ZJG9-F1
#
_cell.length_a   1.000
_cell.length_b   1.000
_cell.length_c   1.000
_cell.angle_alpha   90.00
_cell.angle_beta   90.00
_cell.angle_gamma   90.00
#
_symmetry.space_group_name_H-M   'P 1'
#
loop_
_entity.id
_entity.type
_entity.pdbx_description
1 polymer ?
#
loop_
_entity_poly.entity_id
_entity_poly.type
_entity_poly.pdbx_seq_one_letter_code
_entity_poly.pdbx_strand_id
1 'polypeptide(L)'
;MRRIAPAGGRAGGDDADAPGGYEERSFQSEVEQLQDAIRFFGADSNEFRQRLDRVVADYESLRRRFDTSRHQIHEGESQNEKLVSMLQEAKQQIEVLKEEVDKLCAPPNTYGVFTRPNKDGTAEIIVEGRNMRVNVHPNLDAFQLEEGQLVLLNEAFNVIEPAGYTQRGEIMSVVEVINENRCLVVGHTDDERVITLAQPLRSEKISVGDHLLVDPRTQYGFEKMPKSSVEEVMLEEIPDISYEDIGGLGDQIEVLRDSVELPYLHPEIFSEFELKPPKGILLYGPPGCGKTMIAKAVANSLARKIEDRTGETTTAYFLNVKGPELLNKYVGETESKLREVFKKARDKAAGANVPVVIFFDEMDSLFRMRGSGVSSDMEATVVAQFLSEIDGVEALENVIVIGASNRQDLIDPAVLRPGRLDLKVKVQRPDETAAREIFAKYLTDRLPIDPDAVAAASSTKEACSKMIGELITMMYSTGEENKFLEVTYAKGEREIFYFKDFSSGAMIENIVARAKRKAVKRAIAGERHGITADDLTLSVKEEFKENEDLPNTTNPDDWARISGRKGERIINVRTLISGMERKEESIETVAGSGQYL
;
A
#
# COMPACT_ATOMS: atom_id res chain seq x y z
N MET A 1 -89.27 27.44 17.98
CA MET A 1 -90.28 27.99 17.03
C MET A 1 -90.55 26.88 16.00
N ARG A 2 -91.76 26.47 15.57
CA ARG A 2 -93.19 26.78 15.90
C ARG A 2 -93.83 25.47 16.48
N ARG A 3 -95.13 25.20 16.82
CA ARG A 3 -96.49 25.78 16.63
C ARG A 3 -97.13 25.52 15.24
N ILE A 4 -98.41 25.08 15.06
CA ILE A 4 -99.59 24.84 15.94
C ILE A 4 -100.54 23.71 15.41
N ALA A 5 -101.34 23.15 16.34
CA ALA A 5 -102.53 22.22 16.42
C ALA A 5 -103.54 21.86 15.25
N PRO A 6 -104.54 20.95 15.47
CA PRO A 6 -105.43 20.29 14.45
C PRO A 6 -107.01 20.30 14.68
N ALA A 7 -107.81 19.62 13.81
CA ALA A 7 -109.27 19.25 13.91
C ALA A 7 -109.65 18.13 12.85
N GLY A 8 -110.84 17.47 12.68
CA GLY A 8 -112.15 17.32 13.38
C GLY A 8 -113.41 17.77 12.57
N GLY A 9 -114.57 17.07 12.37
CA GLY A 9 -115.09 15.68 12.60
C GLY A 9 -116.67 15.54 12.54
N ARG A 10 -117.26 14.30 12.38
CA ARG A 10 -118.73 13.88 12.42
C ARG A 10 -119.66 14.22 11.19
N ALA A 11 -120.90 13.71 10.97
CA ALA A 11 -121.67 12.45 11.25
C ALA A 11 -123.13 12.45 10.62
N GLY A 12 -123.85 11.29 10.56
CA GLY A 12 -125.33 11.15 10.30
C GLY A 12 -125.82 11.06 8.82
N GLY A 13 -127.03 10.59 8.44
CA GLY A 13 -128.14 9.88 9.14
C GLY A 13 -129.53 10.00 8.43
N ASP A 14 -130.32 8.89 8.37
CA ASP A 14 -131.81 8.75 8.24
C ASP A 14 -132.56 9.38 7.01
N ASP A 15 -133.83 9.08 6.59
CA ASP A 15 -134.80 7.98 6.86
C ASP A 15 -135.87 7.76 5.73
N ALA A 16 -136.80 6.83 5.98
CA ALA A 16 -137.96 6.23 5.27
C ALA A 16 -139.01 7.04 4.43
N ASP A 17 -139.79 6.28 3.62
CA ASP A 17 -141.27 6.07 3.66
C ASP A 17 -142.03 6.08 2.28
N ALA A 18 -143.27 5.55 2.24
CA ALA A 18 -144.04 5.10 1.06
C ALA A 18 -145.44 5.82 0.94
N PRO A 19 -146.56 5.29 0.36
CA PRO A 19 -146.80 4.15 -0.58
C PRO A 19 -147.84 4.37 -1.73
N GLY A 20 -147.87 3.44 -2.70
CA GLY A 20 -149.09 2.72 -3.12
C GLY A 20 -149.95 3.18 -4.33
N GLY A 21 -150.26 2.24 -5.25
CA GLY A 21 -151.51 2.27 -6.05
C GLY A 21 -151.50 1.68 -7.47
N TYR A 22 -152.18 0.54 -7.66
CA TYR A 22 -152.59 -0.11 -8.93
C TYR A 22 -151.52 -0.75 -9.83
N GLU A 23 -151.49 -2.09 -9.79
CA GLU A 23 -150.43 -2.98 -10.31
C GLU A 23 -150.96 -4.04 -11.31
N GLU A 24 -150.13 -5.06 -11.61
CA GLU A 24 -150.39 -6.33 -12.34
C GLU A 24 -150.13 -6.44 -13.86
N ARG A 25 -150.00 -5.36 -14.65
CA ARG A 25 -149.66 -5.50 -16.10
C ARG A 25 -148.32 -4.94 -16.57
N SER A 26 -147.50 -4.41 -15.66
CA SER A 26 -146.15 -3.90 -15.94
C SER A 26 -145.04 -4.95 -15.70
N PHE A 27 -145.19 -5.73 -14.63
CA PHE A 27 -144.12 -6.47 -13.95
C PHE A 27 -143.24 -7.38 -14.81
N GLN A 28 -143.76 -8.00 -15.89
CA GLN A 28 -142.94 -8.89 -16.71
C GLN A 28 -141.82 -8.15 -17.46
N SER A 29 -142.00 -6.88 -17.84
CA SER A 29 -140.95 -6.10 -18.53
C SER A 29 -139.90 -5.54 -17.57
N GLU A 30 -140.26 -5.28 -16.31
CA GLU A 30 -139.37 -4.71 -15.29
C GLU A 30 -138.47 -5.78 -14.67
N VAL A 31 -139.00 -7.01 -14.48
CA VAL A 31 -138.23 -8.15 -14.00
C VAL A 31 -137.06 -8.50 -14.92
N GLU A 32 -137.25 -8.41 -16.25
CA GLU A 32 -136.20 -8.74 -17.22
C GLU A 32 -135.06 -7.70 -17.19
N GLN A 33 -135.39 -6.40 -17.11
CA GLN A 33 -134.39 -5.33 -16.98
C GLN A 33 -133.63 -5.36 -15.64
N LEU A 34 -134.30 -5.71 -14.53
CA LEU A 34 -133.66 -5.86 -13.22
C LEU A 34 -132.67 -7.04 -13.18
N GLN A 35 -132.93 -8.13 -13.91
CA GLN A 35 -132.03 -9.30 -13.93
C GLN A 35 -130.68 -9.02 -14.60
N ASP A 36 -130.65 -8.25 -15.70
CA ASP A 36 -129.38 -7.89 -16.35
C ASP A 36 -128.60 -6.82 -15.58
N ALA A 37 -129.26 -5.88 -14.89
CA ALA A 37 -128.59 -4.94 -14.00
C ALA A 37 -127.85 -5.64 -12.85
N ILE A 38 -128.44 -6.70 -12.27
CA ILE A 38 -127.82 -7.51 -11.20
C ILE A 38 -126.61 -8.29 -11.71
N ARG A 39 -126.63 -8.79 -12.96
CA ARG A 39 -125.47 -9.46 -13.57
C ARG A 39 -124.27 -8.53 -13.72
N PHE A 40 -124.49 -7.27 -14.09
CA PHE A 40 -123.42 -6.30 -14.32
C PHE A 40 -122.64 -6.02 -13.02
N PHE A 41 -123.33 -5.59 -11.95
CA PHE A 41 -122.67 -5.28 -10.66
C PHE A 41 -122.12 -6.51 -9.93
N GLY A 42 -122.61 -7.72 -10.23
CA GLY A 42 -122.08 -8.98 -9.68
C GLY A 42 -120.66 -9.35 -10.17
N ALA A 43 -120.21 -8.79 -11.29
CA ALA A 43 -118.89 -9.09 -11.87
C ALA A 43 -117.75 -8.37 -11.12
N ASP A 44 -117.79 -7.03 -11.06
CA ASP A 44 -116.71 -6.19 -10.53
C ASP A 44 -116.34 -6.52 -9.06
N SER A 45 -117.34 -6.87 -8.25
CA SER A 45 -117.15 -7.21 -6.83
C SER A 45 -116.26 -8.45 -6.62
N ASN A 46 -116.26 -9.39 -7.57
CA ASN A 46 -115.41 -10.57 -7.53
C ASN A 46 -113.98 -10.28 -8.01
N GLU A 47 -113.80 -9.42 -9.02
CA GLU A 47 -112.45 -9.05 -9.48
C GLU A 47 -111.69 -8.26 -8.40
N PHE A 48 -112.37 -7.35 -7.69
CA PHE A 48 -111.76 -6.55 -6.63
C PHE A 48 -111.27 -7.41 -5.45
N ARG A 49 -112.00 -8.48 -5.10
CA ARG A 49 -111.56 -9.49 -4.12
C ARG A 49 -110.31 -10.22 -4.58
N GLN A 50 -110.30 -10.76 -5.81
CA GLN A 50 -109.13 -11.46 -6.35
C GLN A 50 -107.87 -10.57 -6.44
N ARG A 51 -108.04 -9.25 -6.67
CA ARG A 51 -106.92 -8.29 -6.62
C ARG A 51 -106.40 -8.10 -5.18
N LEU A 52 -107.27 -7.99 -4.18
CA LEU A 52 -106.87 -7.90 -2.77
C LEU A 52 -106.17 -9.17 -2.28
N ASP A 53 -106.71 -10.36 -2.59
CA ASP A 53 -106.13 -11.65 -2.20
C ASP A 53 -104.71 -11.82 -2.77
N ARG A 54 -104.47 -11.38 -4.02
CA ARG A 54 -103.12 -11.35 -4.61
C ARG A 54 -102.18 -10.39 -3.87
N VAL A 55 -102.60 -9.16 -3.57
CA VAL A 55 -101.78 -8.19 -2.84
C VAL A 55 -101.41 -8.68 -1.44
N VAL A 56 -102.32 -9.39 -0.75
CA VAL A 56 -102.04 -10.04 0.53
C VAL A 56 -101.03 -11.18 0.38
N ALA A 57 -101.20 -12.05 -0.63
CA ALA A 57 -100.27 -13.15 -0.89
C ALA A 57 -98.86 -12.66 -1.28
N ASP A 58 -98.78 -11.61 -2.12
CA ASP A 58 -97.51 -10.97 -2.50
C ASP A 58 -96.83 -10.35 -1.29
N TYR A 59 -97.58 -9.64 -0.42
CA TYR A 59 -97.07 -9.06 0.82
C TYR A 59 -96.57 -10.13 1.80
N GLU A 60 -97.29 -11.24 1.97
CA GLU A 60 -96.80 -12.38 2.75
C GLU A 60 -95.52 -12.98 2.17
N SER A 61 -95.43 -13.12 0.83
CA SER A 61 -94.23 -13.65 0.18
C SER A 61 -93.02 -12.74 0.39
N LEU A 62 -93.22 -11.42 0.32
CA LEU A 62 -92.19 -10.42 0.53
C LEU A 62 -91.75 -10.37 1.99
N ARG A 63 -92.71 -10.46 2.94
CA ARG A 63 -92.41 -10.57 4.37
C ARG A 63 -91.57 -11.81 4.69
N ARG A 64 -91.96 -12.99 4.17
CA ARG A 64 -91.17 -14.23 4.35
C ARG A 64 -89.75 -14.08 3.79
N ARG A 65 -89.58 -13.44 2.63
CA ARG A 65 -88.24 -13.14 2.08
C ARG A 65 -87.44 -12.17 2.96
N PHE A 66 -88.07 -11.14 3.50
CA PHE A 66 -87.44 -10.18 4.42
C PHE A 66 -86.99 -10.87 5.72
N ASP A 67 -87.86 -11.66 6.33
CA ASP A 67 -87.56 -12.41 7.57
C ASP A 67 -86.40 -13.42 7.34
N THR A 68 -86.38 -14.13 6.21
CA THR A 68 -85.27 -15.03 5.83
C THR A 68 -83.96 -14.27 5.58
N SER A 69 -84.00 -13.16 4.83
CA SER A 69 -82.80 -12.36 4.53
C SER A 69 -82.24 -11.71 5.79
N ARG A 70 -83.10 -11.27 6.72
CA ARG A 70 -82.69 -10.79 8.04
C ARG A 70 -82.04 -11.88 8.88
N HIS A 71 -82.51 -13.12 8.80
CA HIS A 71 -81.87 -14.24 9.50
C HIS A 71 -80.46 -14.50 8.94
N GLN A 72 -80.30 -14.52 7.61
CA GLN A 72 -78.99 -14.64 6.95
C GLN A 72 -78.03 -13.49 7.31
N ILE A 73 -78.55 -12.26 7.46
CA ILE A 73 -77.74 -11.12 7.94
C ILE A 73 -77.27 -11.35 9.38
N HIS A 74 -78.16 -11.75 10.31
CA HIS A 74 -77.77 -12.03 11.69
C HIS A 74 -76.83 -13.25 11.84
N GLU A 75 -76.98 -14.28 11.00
CA GLU A 75 -76.02 -15.39 10.92
C GLU A 75 -74.65 -14.91 10.40
N GLY A 76 -74.63 -14.07 9.36
CA GLY A 76 -73.42 -13.47 8.81
C GLY A 76 -72.72 -12.52 9.79
N GLU A 77 -73.47 -11.68 10.51
CA GLU A 77 -72.98 -10.83 11.60
C GLU A 77 -72.31 -11.70 12.68
N SER A 78 -72.99 -12.74 13.17
CA SER A 78 -72.45 -13.64 14.19
C SER A 78 -71.24 -14.47 13.71
N GLN A 79 -71.14 -14.78 12.40
CA GLN A 79 -69.93 -15.39 11.83
C GLN A 79 -68.78 -14.37 11.76
N ASN A 80 -69.07 -13.12 11.38
CA ASN A 80 -68.07 -12.07 11.29
C ASN A 80 -67.53 -11.66 12.67
N GLU A 81 -68.37 -11.57 13.69
CA GLU A 81 -67.96 -11.38 15.10
C GLU A 81 -67.01 -12.50 15.57
N LYS A 82 -67.30 -13.76 15.25
CA LYS A 82 -66.43 -14.91 15.58
C LYS A 82 -65.08 -14.83 14.86
N LEU A 83 -65.07 -14.46 13.58
CA LEU A 83 -63.83 -14.27 12.82
C LEU A 83 -63.00 -13.10 13.37
N VAL A 84 -63.65 -12.01 13.80
CA VAL A 84 -62.97 -10.89 14.47
C VAL A 84 -62.37 -11.32 15.81
N SER A 85 -63.06 -12.12 16.62
CA SER A 85 -62.50 -12.71 17.86
C SER A 85 -61.27 -13.57 17.56
N MET A 86 -61.39 -14.52 16.62
CA MET A 86 -60.28 -15.40 16.24
C MET A 86 -59.07 -14.63 15.69
N LEU A 87 -59.29 -13.55 14.94
CA LEU A 87 -58.22 -12.69 14.44
C LEU A 87 -57.57 -11.85 15.55
N GLN A 88 -58.33 -11.41 16.56
CA GLN A 88 -57.80 -10.73 17.74
C GLN A 88 -56.98 -11.69 18.61
N GLU A 89 -57.48 -12.90 18.85
CA GLU A 89 -56.79 -13.97 19.58
C GLU A 89 -55.49 -14.37 18.87
N ALA A 90 -55.53 -14.60 17.55
CA ALA A 90 -54.34 -14.93 16.76
C ALA A 90 -53.32 -13.78 16.73
N LYS A 91 -53.78 -12.52 16.60
CA LYS A 91 -52.90 -11.34 16.70
C LYS A 91 -52.23 -11.26 18.07
N GLN A 92 -52.97 -11.48 19.16
CA GLN A 92 -52.41 -11.44 20.51
C GLN A 92 -51.40 -12.57 20.76
N GLN A 93 -51.62 -13.77 20.21
CA GLN A 93 -50.64 -14.86 20.23
C GLN A 93 -49.36 -14.49 19.47
N ILE A 94 -49.48 -13.85 18.29
CA ILE A 94 -48.33 -13.37 17.52
C ILE A 94 -47.55 -12.28 18.28
N GLU A 95 -48.24 -11.36 18.97
CA GLU A 95 -47.59 -10.33 19.79
C GLU A 95 -46.83 -10.93 20.98
N VAL A 96 -47.39 -11.93 21.68
CA VAL A 96 -46.71 -12.65 22.77
C VAL A 96 -45.50 -13.46 22.26
N LEU A 97 -45.64 -14.19 21.15
CA LEU A 97 -44.54 -14.94 20.54
C LEU A 97 -43.42 -14.00 20.07
N LYS A 98 -43.77 -12.82 19.53
CA LYS A 98 -42.77 -11.82 19.15
C LYS A 98 -42.04 -11.27 20.36
N GLU A 99 -42.73 -10.97 21.46
CA GLU A 99 -42.09 -10.56 22.71
C GLU A 99 -41.12 -11.61 23.26
N GLU A 100 -41.41 -12.90 23.07
CA GLU A 100 -40.52 -14.00 23.49
C GLU A 100 -39.27 -14.10 22.59
N VAL A 101 -39.42 -13.93 21.27
CA VAL A 101 -38.28 -13.82 20.33
C VAL A 101 -37.43 -12.58 20.59
N ASP A 102 -38.06 -11.42 20.79
CA ASP A 102 -37.37 -10.15 21.10
C ASP A 102 -36.58 -10.25 22.43
N LYS A 103 -37.09 -11.01 23.42
CA LYS A 103 -36.37 -11.32 24.67
C LYS A 103 -35.20 -12.27 24.43
N LEU A 104 -35.37 -13.31 23.61
CA LEU A 104 -34.29 -14.24 23.26
C LEU A 104 -33.19 -13.61 22.39
N CYS A 105 -33.44 -12.46 21.76
CA CYS A 105 -32.41 -11.69 21.04
C CYS A 105 -31.77 -10.58 21.88
N ALA A 106 -32.22 -10.38 23.12
CA ALA A 106 -31.69 -9.33 23.99
C ALA A 106 -30.26 -9.67 24.50
N PRO A 107 -29.36 -8.68 24.64
CA PRO A 107 -28.01 -8.93 25.13
C PRO A 107 -28.01 -9.38 26.60
N PRO A 108 -27.05 -10.22 27.04
CA PRO A 108 -25.74 -10.46 26.41
C PRO A 108 -25.74 -11.56 25.33
N ASN A 109 -25.43 -11.16 24.10
CA ASN A 109 -25.25 -12.08 22.96
C ASN A 109 -23.76 -12.43 22.78
N THR A 110 -23.50 -13.62 22.23
CA THR A 110 -22.13 -14.14 21.98
C THR A 110 -21.77 -13.99 20.49
N TYR A 111 -20.48 -13.93 20.15
CA TYR A 111 -20.02 -13.94 18.76
C TYR A 111 -19.42 -15.30 18.38
N GLY A 112 -19.68 -15.76 17.16
CA GLY A 112 -18.97 -16.87 16.51
C GLY A 112 -18.42 -16.45 15.15
N VAL A 113 -17.52 -17.26 14.57
CA VAL A 113 -17.07 -17.11 13.18
C VAL A 113 -17.86 -18.06 12.29
N PHE A 114 -18.42 -17.58 11.18
CA PHE A 114 -19.16 -18.38 10.22
C PHE A 114 -18.22 -19.16 9.28
N THR A 115 -18.49 -20.45 9.11
CA THR A 115 -17.71 -21.35 8.24
C THR A 115 -18.46 -21.67 6.94
N ARG A 116 -19.70 -22.16 7.03
CA ARG A 116 -20.48 -22.53 5.82
C ARG A 116 -21.98 -22.69 6.09
N PRO A 117 -22.84 -22.45 5.06
CA PRO A 117 -24.25 -22.82 5.10
C PRO A 117 -24.47 -24.30 4.75
N ASN A 118 -25.50 -24.90 5.33
CA ASN A 118 -26.00 -26.23 4.96
C ASN A 118 -27.32 -26.14 4.19
N LYS A 119 -27.58 -27.18 3.37
CA LYS A 119 -28.78 -27.27 2.53
C LYS A 119 -30.12 -27.42 3.29
N ASP A 120 -30.08 -27.56 4.61
CA ASP A 120 -31.25 -27.67 5.49
C ASP A 120 -31.52 -26.40 6.32
N GLY A 121 -30.86 -25.28 5.99
CA GLY A 121 -31.05 -23.99 6.69
C GLY A 121 -30.24 -23.84 7.98
N THR A 122 -29.41 -24.82 8.34
CA THR A 122 -28.45 -24.70 9.45
C THR A 122 -27.13 -24.09 8.96
N ALA A 123 -26.43 -23.38 9.85
CA ALA A 123 -25.06 -22.92 9.63
C ALA A 123 -24.06 -23.79 10.40
N GLU A 124 -22.82 -23.87 9.91
CA GLU A 124 -21.67 -24.25 10.73
C GLU A 124 -20.87 -23.00 11.09
N ILE A 125 -20.57 -22.88 12.38
CA ILE A 125 -19.86 -21.76 13.00
C ILE A 125 -18.76 -22.29 13.93
N ILE A 126 -17.79 -21.45 14.28
CA ILE A 126 -16.80 -21.71 15.31
C ILE A 126 -17.02 -20.78 16.49
N VAL A 127 -17.18 -21.35 17.69
CA VAL A 127 -17.33 -20.62 18.97
C VAL A 127 -16.25 -21.10 19.92
N GLU A 128 -15.41 -20.18 20.42
CA GLU A 128 -14.24 -20.49 21.29
C GLU A 128 -13.33 -21.62 20.76
N GLY A 129 -13.16 -21.72 19.44
CA GLY A 129 -12.38 -22.79 18.79
C GLY A 129 -13.08 -24.14 18.69
N ARG A 130 -14.40 -24.19 18.88
CA ARG A 130 -15.23 -25.40 18.70
C ARG A 130 -16.20 -25.23 17.54
N ASN A 131 -16.18 -26.17 16.60
CA ASN A 131 -17.13 -26.20 15.49
C ASN A 131 -18.51 -26.60 16.03
N MET A 132 -19.52 -25.78 15.77
CA MET A 132 -20.91 -25.97 16.16
C MET A 132 -21.81 -25.88 14.93
N ARG A 133 -22.84 -26.72 14.89
CA ARG A 133 -23.90 -26.65 13.89
C ARG A 133 -25.15 -26.09 14.53
N VAL A 134 -25.66 -24.98 13.99
CA VAL A 134 -26.67 -24.12 14.64
C VAL A 134 -27.77 -23.72 13.66
N ASN A 135 -28.91 -23.29 14.17
CA ASN A 135 -29.98 -22.76 13.31
C ASN A 135 -29.70 -21.30 12.97
N VAL A 136 -30.15 -20.87 11.80
CA VAL A 136 -30.15 -19.47 11.37
C VAL A 136 -31.54 -18.88 11.60
N HIS A 137 -31.62 -17.64 12.09
CA HIS A 137 -32.88 -16.95 12.33
C HIS A 137 -33.68 -16.77 11.02
N PRO A 138 -35.01 -17.00 10.97
CA PRO A 138 -35.76 -17.07 9.71
C PRO A 138 -35.75 -15.83 8.80
N ASN A 139 -35.35 -14.67 9.32
CA ASN A 139 -35.20 -13.44 8.54
C ASN A 139 -33.82 -13.30 7.85
N LEU A 140 -32.90 -14.24 8.10
CA LEU A 140 -31.52 -14.21 7.60
C LEU A 140 -31.27 -15.39 6.67
N ASP A 141 -30.78 -15.10 5.46
CA ASP A 141 -30.40 -16.13 4.49
C ASP A 141 -28.97 -16.59 4.75
N ALA A 142 -28.81 -17.87 5.09
CA ALA A 142 -27.51 -18.48 5.35
C ALA A 142 -26.56 -18.43 4.14
N PHE A 143 -27.08 -18.32 2.92
CA PHE A 143 -26.27 -18.22 1.69
C PHE A 143 -25.74 -16.80 1.41
N GLN A 144 -26.15 -15.79 2.21
CA GLN A 144 -25.65 -14.41 2.13
C GLN A 144 -24.55 -14.13 3.16
N LEU A 145 -24.19 -15.12 3.99
CA LEU A 145 -23.12 -15.02 4.99
C LEU A 145 -21.76 -15.41 4.36
N GLU A 146 -20.74 -14.61 4.64
CA GLU A 146 -19.40 -14.78 4.07
C GLU A 146 -18.49 -15.62 4.99
N GLU A 147 -17.64 -16.46 4.40
CA GLU A 147 -16.76 -17.33 5.17
C GLU A 147 -15.68 -16.54 5.94
N GLY A 148 -15.56 -16.80 7.23
CA GLY A 148 -14.72 -16.03 8.16
C GLY A 148 -15.41 -14.80 8.76
N GLN A 149 -16.65 -14.50 8.38
CA GLN A 149 -17.42 -13.38 8.94
C GLN A 149 -17.84 -13.67 10.39
N LEU A 150 -17.88 -12.64 11.25
CA LEU A 150 -18.44 -12.76 12.59
C LEU A 150 -19.97 -12.78 12.51
N VAL A 151 -20.60 -13.60 13.34
CA VAL A 151 -22.06 -13.73 13.47
C VAL A 151 -22.46 -13.59 14.93
N LEU A 152 -23.57 -12.87 15.18
CA LEU A 152 -24.13 -12.69 16.51
C LEU A 152 -25.04 -13.88 16.86
N LEU A 153 -24.87 -14.42 18.06
CA LEU A 153 -25.51 -15.63 18.57
C LEU A 153 -26.34 -15.31 19.81
N ASN A 154 -27.54 -15.88 19.89
CA ASN A 154 -28.35 -15.82 21.10
C ASN A 154 -27.90 -16.82 22.18
N GLU A 155 -28.56 -16.83 23.34
CA GLU A 155 -28.29 -17.79 24.43
C GLU A 155 -28.39 -19.28 24.02
N ALA A 156 -29.12 -19.58 22.95
CA ALA A 156 -29.26 -20.92 22.37
C ALA A 156 -28.27 -21.20 21.21
N PHE A 157 -27.28 -20.32 21.01
CA PHE A 157 -26.28 -20.34 19.93
C PHE A 157 -26.84 -20.26 18.49
N ASN A 158 -28.11 -19.89 18.30
CA ASN A 158 -28.66 -19.64 16.97
C ASN A 158 -28.16 -18.30 16.42
N VAL A 159 -27.89 -18.23 15.11
CA VAL A 159 -27.42 -17.01 14.44
C VAL A 159 -28.57 -16.01 14.30
N ILE A 160 -28.43 -14.82 14.90
CA ILE A 160 -29.37 -13.71 14.81
C ILE A 160 -29.07 -12.85 13.57
N GLU A 161 -27.85 -12.33 13.49
CA GLU A 161 -27.42 -11.33 12.50
C GLU A 161 -25.94 -11.46 12.12
N PRO A 162 -25.55 -11.05 10.89
CA PRO A 162 -24.15 -10.89 10.51
C PRO A 162 -23.52 -9.66 11.17
N ALA A 163 -22.23 -9.78 11.50
CA ALA A 163 -21.37 -8.68 11.92
C ALA A 163 -20.21 -8.48 10.92
N GLY A 164 -19.16 -7.77 11.33
CA GLY A 164 -17.94 -7.57 10.53
C GLY A 164 -16.95 -8.73 10.61
N TYR A 165 -15.66 -8.41 10.53
CA TYR A 165 -14.55 -9.36 10.69
C TYR A 165 -13.73 -9.08 11.95
N THR A 166 -12.92 -10.04 12.37
CA THR A 166 -12.03 -9.91 13.53
C THR A 166 -10.89 -8.92 13.25
N GLN A 167 -10.98 -7.72 13.82
CA GLN A 167 -9.96 -6.65 13.70
C GLN A 167 -8.82 -6.75 14.73
N ARG A 168 -8.73 -7.85 15.50
CA ARG A 168 -7.69 -8.06 16.53
C ARG A 168 -7.35 -9.54 16.65
N GLY A 169 -6.07 -9.87 16.51
CA GLY A 169 -5.55 -11.22 16.55
C GLY A 169 -4.03 -11.22 16.70
N GLU A 170 -3.40 -12.33 16.35
CA GLU A 170 -1.96 -12.45 16.21
C GLU A 170 -1.53 -12.11 14.77
N ILE A 171 -0.34 -11.55 14.58
CA ILE A 171 0.22 -11.32 13.24
C ILE A 171 1.15 -12.50 12.92
N MET A 172 0.85 -13.21 11.83
CA MET A 172 1.63 -14.35 11.36
C MET A 172 2.09 -14.09 9.91
N SER A 173 3.25 -14.62 9.52
CA SER A 173 3.80 -14.44 8.15
C SER A 173 3.51 -15.68 7.28
N VAL A 174 3.18 -15.46 6.01
CA VAL A 174 2.88 -16.53 5.05
C VAL A 174 4.16 -17.23 4.61
N VAL A 175 4.26 -18.52 4.91
CA VAL A 175 5.35 -19.41 4.46
C VAL A 175 5.03 -19.98 3.07
N GLU A 176 3.81 -20.48 2.87
CA GLU A 176 3.38 -21.13 1.63
C GLU A 176 1.88 -20.86 1.36
N VAL A 177 1.50 -20.63 0.10
CA VAL A 177 0.09 -20.58 -0.31
C VAL A 177 -0.31 -21.94 -0.87
N ILE A 178 -1.09 -22.71 -0.09
CA ILE A 178 -1.43 -24.10 -0.39
C ILE A 178 -2.52 -24.17 -1.47
N ASN A 179 -3.52 -23.30 -1.38
CA ASN A 179 -4.53 -23.06 -2.41
C ASN A 179 -5.22 -21.70 -2.18
N GLU A 180 -6.13 -21.32 -3.07
CA GLU A 180 -6.87 -20.04 -3.06
C GLU A 180 -7.57 -19.70 -1.72
N ASN A 181 -7.85 -20.72 -0.88
CA ASN A 181 -8.55 -20.56 0.40
C ASN A 181 -7.66 -20.84 1.62
N ARG A 182 -6.40 -21.27 1.48
CA ARG A 182 -5.55 -21.68 2.61
C ARG A 182 -4.06 -21.42 2.39
N CYS A 183 -3.40 -20.98 3.44
CA CYS A 183 -1.95 -20.83 3.49
C CYS A 183 -1.35 -21.43 4.76
N LEU A 184 -0.08 -21.81 4.67
CA LEU A 184 0.79 -22.07 5.81
C LEU A 184 1.32 -20.73 6.32
N VAL A 185 1.11 -20.43 7.60
CA VAL A 185 1.66 -19.25 8.28
C VAL A 185 2.52 -19.66 9.46
N VAL A 186 3.53 -18.85 9.78
CA VAL A 186 4.38 -19.04 10.97
C VAL A 186 4.20 -17.87 11.94
N GLY A 187 4.11 -18.19 13.23
CA GLY A 187 3.97 -17.21 14.30
C GLY A 187 5.30 -16.64 14.76
N HIS A 188 5.25 -15.76 15.77
CA HIS A 188 6.44 -15.17 16.38
C HIS A 188 7.28 -16.16 17.21
N THR A 189 6.80 -17.40 17.36
CA THR A 189 7.43 -18.51 18.10
C THR A 189 7.86 -19.67 17.18
N ASP A 190 8.08 -19.39 15.90
CA ASP A 190 8.39 -20.38 14.84
C ASP A 190 7.34 -21.50 14.72
N ASP A 191 6.11 -21.22 15.15
CA ASP A 191 5.00 -22.15 15.23
C ASP A 191 4.12 -22.10 13.97
N GLU A 192 4.41 -23.02 13.04
CA GLU A 192 3.67 -23.22 11.80
C GLU A 192 2.21 -23.65 12.05
N ARG A 193 1.27 -22.98 11.37
CA ARG A 193 -0.16 -23.33 11.33
C ARG A 193 -0.69 -23.21 9.90
N VAL A 194 -1.54 -24.16 9.51
CA VAL A 194 -2.40 -24.00 8.32
C VAL A 194 -3.63 -23.19 8.74
N ILE A 195 -3.93 -22.12 8.00
CA ILE A 195 -5.11 -21.28 8.22
C ILE A 195 -6.01 -21.24 6.98
N THR A 196 -7.27 -20.89 7.19
CA THR A 196 -8.23 -20.60 6.13
C THR A 196 -8.34 -19.09 5.94
N LEU A 197 -8.38 -18.66 4.68
CA LEU A 197 -8.54 -17.25 4.31
C LEU A 197 -10.02 -16.87 4.37
N ALA A 198 -10.36 -15.85 5.15
CA ALA A 198 -11.69 -15.24 5.13
C ALA A 198 -11.97 -14.54 3.80
N GLN A 199 -13.25 -14.29 3.51
CA GLN A 199 -13.69 -13.75 2.22
C GLN A 199 -12.99 -12.43 1.77
N PRO A 200 -12.66 -11.45 2.63
CA PRO A 200 -11.92 -10.25 2.21
C PRO A 200 -10.55 -10.60 1.61
N LEU A 201 -9.80 -11.47 2.28
CA LEU A 201 -8.46 -11.91 1.86
C LEU A 201 -8.47 -12.69 0.53
N ARG A 202 -9.59 -13.32 0.15
CA ARG A 202 -9.73 -14.00 -1.16
C ARG A 202 -9.82 -13.04 -2.35
N SER A 203 -10.09 -11.75 -2.09
CA SER A 203 -10.05 -10.71 -3.13
C SER A 203 -8.65 -10.16 -3.38
N GLU A 204 -7.71 -10.42 -2.47
CA GLU A 204 -6.34 -9.92 -2.54
C GLU A 204 -5.35 -10.97 -3.07
N LYS A 205 -4.26 -10.49 -3.67
CA LYS A 205 -3.11 -11.34 -4.01
C LYS A 205 -2.21 -11.51 -2.78
N ILE A 206 -2.41 -12.60 -2.06
CA ILE A 206 -1.51 -13.05 -0.99
C ILE A 206 -0.29 -13.73 -1.61
N SER A 207 0.88 -13.47 -1.04
CA SER A 207 2.16 -13.96 -1.52
C SER A 207 3.05 -14.38 -0.34
N VAL A 208 4.05 -15.23 -0.61
CA VAL A 208 5.01 -15.67 0.41
C VAL A 208 5.71 -14.46 1.04
N GLY A 209 5.78 -14.47 2.36
CA GLY A 209 6.27 -13.41 3.23
C GLY A 209 5.20 -12.40 3.69
N ASP A 210 3.98 -12.39 3.15
CA ASP A 210 2.95 -11.41 3.58
C ASP A 210 2.54 -11.60 5.05
N HIS A 211 2.21 -10.50 5.74
CA HIS A 211 1.72 -10.53 7.11
C HIS A 211 0.19 -10.55 7.12
N LEU A 212 -0.39 -11.53 7.82
CA LEU A 212 -1.83 -11.68 7.97
C LEU A 212 -2.23 -11.55 9.43
N LEU A 213 -3.38 -10.93 9.67
CA LEU A 213 -4.06 -10.92 10.96
C LEU A 213 -4.83 -12.23 11.13
N VAL A 214 -4.46 -13.02 12.13
CA VAL A 214 -4.93 -14.40 12.35
C VAL A 214 -5.52 -14.54 13.75
N ASP A 215 -6.58 -15.34 13.90
CA ASP A 215 -6.97 -15.89 15.20
C ASP A 215 -6.52 -17.36 15.30
N PRO A 216 -5.51 -17.69 16.14
CA PRO A 216 -5.07 -19.07 16.34
C PRO A 216 -6.16 -20.03 16.86
N ARG A 217 -7.27 -19.52 17.41
CA ARG A 217 -8.37 -20.34 17.95
C ARG A 217 -9.36 -20.79 16.88
N THR A 218 -9.70 -19.92 15.94
CA THR A 218 -10.59 -20.24 14.81
C THR A 218 -9.83 -20.68 13.54
N GLN A 219 -8.51 -20.48 13.52
CA GLN A 219 -7.62 -20.78 12.38
C GLN A 219 -8.00 -20.03 11.10
N TYR A 220 -8.62 -18.84 11.24
CA TYR A 220 -8.90 -17.92 10.14
C TYR A 220 -7.91 -16.76 10.11
N GLY A 221 -7.51 -16.38 8.89
CA GLY A 221 -6.90 -15.09 8.59
C GLY A 221 -7.96 -14.12 8.06
N PHE A 222 -7.96 -12.87 8.53
CA PHE A 222 -9.03 -11.89 8.28
C PHE A 222 -8.62 -10.70 7.40
N GLU A 223 -7.40 -10.20 7.58
CA GLU A 223 -6.93 -8.93 7.00
C GLU A 223 -5.42 -9.01 6.71
N LYS A 224 -4.96 -8.36 5.63
CA LYS A 224 -3.54 -8.26 5.28
C LYS A 224 -2.94 -7.02 5.95
N MET A 225 -1.90 -7.21 6.76
CA MET A 225 -1.25 -6.12 7.47
C MET A 225 -0.21 -5.42 6.56
N PRO A 226 -0.17 -4.08 6.48
CA PRO A 226 0.83 -3.36 5.70
C PRO A 226 2.24 -3.55 6.30
N LYS A 227 3.23 -3.73 5.43
CA LYS A 227 4.63 -4.04 5.80
C LYS A 227 5.45 -2.80 6.14
N SER A 228 5.13 -2.13 7.25
CA SER A 228 5.84 -0.94 7.70
C SER A 228 7.37 -1.10 7.70
N SER A 229 7.89 -2.21 8.22
CA SER A 229 9.33 -2.50 8.32
C SER A 229 10.04 -2.80 6.99
N VAL A 230 9.32 -3.07 5.90
CA VAL A 230 9.88 -3.46 4.59
C VAL A 230 9.70 -2.35 3.54
N GLU A 231 8.82 -1.39 3.82
CA GLU A 231 8.69 -0.14 3.05
C GLU A 231 9.67 0.93 3.57
N GLU A 232 9.93 1.02 4.88
CA GLU A 232 10.94 1.95 5.44
C GLU A 232 12.40 1.65 5.02
N VAL A 233 12.72 0.37 4.73
CA VAL A 233 14.09 -0.08 4.41
C VAL A 233 14.46 0.11 2.92
N MET A 234 13.49 0.47 2.06
CA MET A 234 13.72 0.57 0.62
C MET A 234 13.13 1.87 0.07
N LEU A 235 14.00 2.87 -0.09
CA LEU A 235 13.64 4.10 -0.79
C LEU A 235 13.52 3.78 -2.29
N GLU A 236 12.28 3.69 -2.78
CA GLU A 236 11.98 3.74 -4.22
C GLU A 236 12.24 5.17 -4.71
N GLU A 237 13.46 5.42 -5.18
CA GLU A 237 13.84 6.72 -5.72
C GLU A 237 13.65 6.76 -7.24
N ILE A 238 13.14 7.86 -7.77
CA ILE A 238 13.26 8.20 -9.20
C ILE A 238 14.56 8.99 -9.33
N PRO A 239 15.60 8.47 -10.01
CA PRO A 239 16.91 9.11 -10.05
C PRO A 239 16.89 10.38 -10.89
N ASP A 240 17.20 11.51 -10.26
CA ASP A 240 17.21 12.85 -10.86
C ASP A 240 18.58 13.24 -11.44
N ILE A 241 19.67 12.83 -10.77
CA ILE A 241 21.07 13.04 -11.16
C ILE A 241 21.35 12.49 -12.57
N SER A 242 21.98 13.27 -13.43
CA SER A 242 22.45 12.86 -14.76
C SER A 242 23.99 12.77 -14.84
N TYR A 243 24.52 12.24 -15.94
CA TYR A 243 25.97 12.29 -16.19
C TYR A 243 26.51 13.73 -16.31
N GLU A 244 25.68 14.71 -16.67
CA GLU A 244 26.11 16.11 -16.78
C GLU A 244 26.31 16.78 -15.41
N ASP A 245 25.75 16.21 -14.34
CA ASP A 245 25.93 16.69 -12.97
C ASP A 245 27.22 16.15 -12.34
N ILE A 246 27.80 15.08 -12.90
CA ILE A 246 29.05 14.45 -12.46
C ILE A 246 30.24 15.14 -13.16
N GLY A 247 31.35 15.31 -12.43
CA GLY A 247 32.62 15.80 -12.96
C GLY A 247 33.74 14.80 -12.69
N GLY A 248 34.70 14.69 -13.60
CA GLY A 248 35.96 13.97 -13.37
C GLY A 248 35.88 12.45 -13.37
N LEU A 249 34.80 11.87 -13.88
CA LEU A 249 34.59 10.40 -13.99
C LEU A 249 34.30 9.96 -15.43
N GLY A 250 34.87 10.66 -16.44
CA GLY A 250 34.62 10.42 -17.86
C GLY A 250 34.84 8.95 -18.25
N ASP A 251 36.05 8.43 -18.00
CA ASP A 251 36.44 7.05 -18.28
C ASP A 251 35.50 6.02 -17.63
N GLN A 252 35.10 6.24 -16.37
CA GLN A 252 34.19 5.36 -15.65
C GLN A 252 32.77 5.42 -16.23
N ILE A 253 32.31 6.61 -16.65
CA ILE A 253 31.02 6.80 -17.31
C ILE A 253 31.03 6.10 -18.67
N GLU A 254 32.09 6.21 -19.47
CA GLU A 254 32.21 5.53 -20.77
C GLU A 254 32.14 4.01 -20.62
N VAL A 255 32.93 3.42 -19.71
CA VAL A 255 32.88 1.97 -19.41
C VAL A 255 31.48 1.51 -18.95
N LEU A 256 30.76 2.32 -18.18
CA LEU A 256 29.39 2.01 -17.75
C LEU A 256 28.37 2.15 -18.90
N ARG A 257 28.50 3.16 -19.77
CA ARG A 257 27.66 3.29 -20.96
C ARG A 257 27.82 2.11 -21.90
N ASP A 258 29.07 1.71 -22.16
CA ASP A 258 29.37 0.59 -23.06
C ASP A 258 28.90 -0.75 -22.49
N SER A 259 29.05 -0.95 -21.18
CA SER A 259 28.69 -2.21 -20.53
C SER A 259 27.20 -2.35 -20.23
N VAL A 260 26.48 -1.24 -20.00
CA VAL A 260 25.10 -1.25 -19.47
C VAL A 260 24.08 -0.68 -20.44
N GLU A 261 24.43 0.35 -21.22
CA GLU A 261 23.47 1.03 -22.10
C GLU A 261 23.49 0.50 -23.53
N LEU A 262 24.66 0.11 -24.07
CA LEU A 262 24.73 -0.50 -25.41
C LEU A 262 23.94 -1.81 -25.53
N PRO A 263 23.95 -2.76 -24.57
CA PRO A 263 23.17 -3.99 -24.71
C PRO A 263 21.66 -3.73 -24.67
N TYR A 264 21.23 -2.75 -23.87
CA TYR A 264 19.83 -2.33 -23.81
C TYR A 264 19.38 -1.64 -25.10
N LEU A 265 20.23 -0.84 -25.74
CA LEU A 265 19.93 -0.22 -27.03
C LEU A 265 19.93 -1.22 -28.19
N HIS A 266 20.92 -2.13 -28.23
CA HIS A 266 21.22 -3.00 -29.38
C HIS A 266 21.16 -4.52 -29.06
N PRO A 267 20.07 -5.04 -28.48
CA PRO A 267 19.99 -6.45 -28.05
C PRO A 267 20.13 -7.44 -29.21
N GLU A 268 19.70 -7.06 -30.43
CA GLU A 268 19.86 -7.87 -31.64
C GLU A 268 21.34 -8.12 -31.97
N ILE A 269 22.19 -7.11 -31.87
CA ILE A 269 23.64 -7.22 -32.15
C ILE A 269 24.32 -8.07 -31.07
N PHE A 270 24.01 -7.82 -29.79
CA PHE A 270 24.54 -8.65 -28.70
C PHE A 270 24.12 -10.13 -28.85
N SER A 271 22.92 -10.40 -29.36
CA SER A 271 22.44 -11.75 -29.67
C SER A 271 23.16 -12.37 -30.89
N GLU A 272 23.43 -11.61 -31.95
CA GLU A 272 24.18 -12.07 -33.14
C GLU A 272 25.61 -12.51 -32.80
N PHE A 273 26.27 -11.81 -31.87
CA PHE A 273 27.63 -12.10 -31.41
C PHE A 273 27.67 -13.06 -30.19
N GLU A 274 26.55 -13.68 -29.81
CA GLU A 274 26.38 -14.57 -28.64
C GLU A 274 26.88 -13.94 -27.30
N LEU A 275 26.88 -12.60 -27.20
CA LEU A 275 27.48 -11.85 -26.11
C LEU A 275 26.44 -11.54 -25.02
N LYS A 276 26.50 -12.26 -23.89
CA LYS A 276 25.70 -11.93 -22.70
C LYS A 276 26.07 -10.54 -22.14
N PRO A 277 25.10 -9.68 -21.81
CA PRO A 277 25.37 -8.44 -21.08
C PRO A 277 25.75 -8.70 -19.62
N PRO A 278 26.62 -7.88 -19.00
CA PRO A 278 26.95 -7.99 -17.59
C PRO A 278 25.74 -7.62 -16.72
N LYS A 279 25.44 -8.46 -15.72
CA LYS A 279 24.29 -8.29 -14.82
C LYS A 279 24.62 -7.56 -13.52
N GLY A 280 25.83 -7.77 -13.01
CA GLY A 280 26.33 -7.13 -11.80
C GLY A 280 27.55 -6.25 -12.05
N ILE A 281 27.57 -5.12 -11.36
CA ILE A 281 28.61 -4.09 -11.41
C ILE A 281 29.14 -3.86 -10.00
N LEU A 282 30.46 -3.81 -9.82
CA LEU A 282 31.10 -3.33 -8.61
C LEU A 282 31.78 -1.98 -8.86
N LEU A 283 31.24 -0.94 -8.23
CA LEU A 283 31.88 0.37 -8.06
C LEU A 283 32.76 0.31 -6.81
N TYR A 284 34.08 0.42 -6.96
CA TYR A 284 35.00 0.33 -5.82
C TYR A 284 36.07 1.41 -5.83
N GLY A 285 36.59 1.72 -4.64
CA GLY A 285 37.62 2.74 -4.41
C GLY A 285 37.24 3.68 -3.27
N PRO A 286 37.98 4.78 -3.06
CA PRO A 286 37.84 5.63 -1.88
C PRO A 286 36.43 6.22 -1.62
N PRO A 287 36.10 6.54 -0.36
CA PRO A 287 34.86 7.23 0.00
C PRO A 287 34.81 8.65 -0.59
N GLY A 288 33.61 9.22 -0.70
CA GLY A 288 33.41 10.59 -1.17
C GLY A 288 33.77 10.84 -2.64
N CYS A 289 34.01 9.80 -3.45
CA CYS A 289 34.40 9.91 -4.86
C CYS A 289 33.24 9.63 -5.85
N GLY A 290 31.98 9.71 -5.41
CA GLY A 290 30.82 9.73 -6.31
C GLY A 290 30.19 8.39 -6.70
N LYS A 291 30.55 7.26 -6.06
CA LYS A 291 29.98 5.92 -6.34
C LYS A 291 28.44 5.89 -6.36
N THR A 292 27.79 6.48 -5.36
CA THR A 292 26.33 6.58 -5.25
C THR A 292 25.72 7.48 -6.35
N MET A 293 26.42 8.54 -6.77
CA MET A 293 25.96 9.45 -7.82
C MET A 293 26.03 8.81 -9.22
N ILE A 294 27.13 8.13 -9.53
CA ILE A 294 27.30 7.47 -10.85
C ILE A 294 26.31 6.31 -11.03
N ALA A 295 25.97 5.58 -9.96
CA ALA A 295 24.89 4.57 -9.99
C ALA A 295 23.51 5.17 -10.32
N LYS A 296 23.15 6.31 -9.70
CA LYS A 296 21.90 7.04 -10.01
C LYS A 296 21.90 7.59 -11.44
N ALA A 297 23.03 8.13 -11.90
CA ALA A 297 23.16 8.64 -13.27
C ALA A 297 23.02 7.55 -14.34
N VAL A 298 23.55 6.35 -14.11
CA VAL A 298 23.33 5.17 -14.99
C VAL A 298 21.84 4.84 -15.06
N ALA A 299 21.13 4.78 -13.94
CA ALA A 299 19.71 4.46 -13.90
C ALA A 299 18.83 5.52 -14.63
N ASN A 300 19.12 6.80 -14.45
CA ASN A 300 18.45 7.92 -15.14
C ASN A 300 18.73 7.90 -16.66
N SER A 301 19.99 7.70 -17.05
CA SER A 301 20.38 7.60 -18.46
C SER A 301 19.70 6.42 -19.16
N LEU A 302 19.66 5.26 -18.52
CA LEU A 302 19.05 4.05 -19.06
C LEU A 302 17.51 4.16 -19.14
N ALA A 303 16.86 4.90 -18.23
CA ALA A 303 15.44 5.27 -18.36
C ALA A 303 15.18 6.04 -19.66
N ARG A 304 15.90 7.16 -19.86
CA ARG A 304 15.78 8.02 -21.04
C ARG A 304 16.08 7.27 -22.33
N LYS A 305 17.11 6.44 -22.35
CA LYS A 305 17.49 5.62 -23.52
C LYS A 305 16.46 4.55 -23.91
N ILE A 306 15.63 4.10 -22.96
CA ILE A 306 14.49 3.23 -23.27
C ILE A 306 13.33 4.07 -23.80
N GLU A 307 13.00 5.20 -23.17
CA GLU A 307 11.99 6.16 -23.63
C GLU A 307 12.26 6.67 -25.06
N ASP A 308 13.52 7.03 -25.38
CA ASP A 308 13.98 7.41 -26.73
C ASP A 308 13.75 6.33 -27.79
N ARG A 309 13.70 5.04 -27.38
CA ARG A 309 13.54 3.89 -28.28
C ARG A 309 12.10 3.38 -28.37
N THR A 310 11.35 3.39 -27.28
CA THR A 310 9.96 2.92 -27.24
C THR A 310 8.95 4.01 -27.60
N GLY A 311 9.29 5.28 -27.35
CA GLY A 311 8.34 6.39 -27.38
C GLY A 311 7.38 6.41 -26.17
N GLU A 312 7.62 5.56 -25.18
CA GLU A 312 6.79 5.43 -23.96
C GLU A 312 7.56 5.96 -22.74
N THR A 313 6.92 6.84 -21.97
CA THR A 313 7.49 7.48 -20.78
C THR A 313 7.86 6.43 -19.72
N THR A 314 9.13 6.03 -19.67
CA THR A 314 9.58 4.86 -18.91
C THR A 314 10.36 5.27 -17.66
N THR A 315 9.75 5.09 -16.48
CA THR A 315 10.41 5.36 -15.19
C THR A 315 11.31 4.17 -14.79
N ALA A 316 12.62 4.35 -14.73
CA ALA A 316 13.49 3.36 -14.10
C ALA A 316 13.26 3.31 -12.58
N TYR A 317 13.17 2.10 -12.03
CA TYR A 317 13.12 1.91 -10.58
C TYR A 317 14.55 1.80 -10.02
N PHE A 318 14.94 2.74 -9.16
CA PHE A 318 16.19 2.66 -8.39
C PHE A 318 15.87 2.19 -6.97
N LEU A 319 16.21 0.93 -6.66
CA LEU A 319 16.04 0.35 -5.33
C LEU A 319 17.32 0.58 -4.52
N ASN A 320 17.32 1.63 -3.70
CA ASN A 320 18.45 2.01 -2.85
C ASN A 320 18.44 1.20 -1.54
N VAL A 321 19.50 0.43 -1.29
CA VAL A 321 19.66 -0.43 -0.11
C VAL A 321 21.07 -0.24 0.47
N LYS A 322 21.19 0.26 1.72
CA LYS A 322 22.52 0.40 2.36
C LYS A 322 22.86 -0.83 3.19
N GLY A 323 24.14 -1.21 3.20
CA GLY A 323 24.66 -2.33 3.97
C GLY A 323 24.17 -2.40 5.43
N PRO A 324 24.23 -1.30 6.21
CA PRO A 324 23.73 -1.25 7.58
C PRO A 324 22.20 -1.41 7.74
N GLU A 325 21.39 -1.12 6.73
CA GLU A 325 19.92 -1.16 6.82
C GLU A 325 19.37 -2.60 6.72
N LEU A 326 20.18 -3.50 6.17
CA LEU A 326 19.95 -4.94 6.18
C LEU A 326 20.40 -5.59 7.51
N LEU A 327 21.42 -5.06 8.20
CA LEU A 327 21.98 -5.63 9.43
C LEU A 327 21.06 -5.45 10.66
N ASN A 328 20.24 -6.47 10.94
CA ASN A 328 19.47 -6.57 12.19
C ASN A 328 20.06 -7.58 13.18
N LYS A 329 19.68 -7.44 14.46
CA LYS A 329 20.16 -8.31 15.56
C LYS A 329 19.49 -9.68 15.63
N TYR A 330 18.47 -9.91 14.80
CA TYR A 330 17.72 -11.16 14.75
C TYR A 330 18.23 -12.02 13.58
N VAL A 331 18.54 -13.27 13.87
CA VAL A 331 19.03 -14.25 12.88
C VAL A 331 17.94 -14.50 11.83
N GLY A 332 18.31 -14.67 10.56
CA GLY A 332 17.39 -14.88 9.45
C GLY A 332 16.63 -13.63 8.96
N GLU A 333 16.46 -12.59 9.79
CA GLU A 333 15.73 -11.38 9.39
C GLU A 333 16.45 -10.63 8.24
N THR A 334 17.78 -10.59 8.28
CA THR A 334 18.62 -10.03 7.20
C THR A 334 18.45 -10.79 5.88
N GLU A 335 18.30 -12.12 5.95
CA GLU A 335 18.09 -12.99 4.78
C GLU A 335 16.67 -12.82 4.20
N SER A 336 15.67 -12.66 5.07
CA SER A 336 14.29 -12.34 4.67
C SER A 336 14.23 -10.98 3.97
N LYS A 337 14.78 -9.92 4.58
CA LYS A 337 14.87 -8.58 3.97
C LYS A 337 15.53 -8.65 2.59
N LEU A 338 16.63 -9.38 2.46
CA LEU A 338 17.36 -9.51 1.18
C LEU A 338 16.53 -10.23 0.11
N ARG A 339 15.85 -11.33 0.47
CA ARG A 339 14.89 -12.03 -0.40
C ARG A 339 13.74 -11.12 -0.83
N GLU A 340 13.31 -10.21 0.04
CA GLU A 340 12.28 -9.21 -0.28
C GLU A 340 12.76 -8.10 -1.22
N VAL A 341 14.03 -7.63 -1.13
CA VAL A 341 14.62 -6.70 -2.11
C VAL A 341 14.54 -7.31 -3.51
N PHE A 342 15.05 -8.53 -3.68
CA PHE A 342 15.05 -9.20 -4.98
C PHE A 342 13.64 -9.62 -5.41
N LYS A 343 12.73 -9.99 -4.50
CA LYS A 343 11.31 -10.21 -4.82
C LYS A 343 10.64 -8.93 -5.36
N LYS A 344 10.77 -7.79 -4.67
CA LYS A 344 10.27 -6.49 -5.17
C LYS A 344 10.86 -6.16 -6.54
N ALA A 345 12.16 -6.39 -6.75
CA ALA A 345 12.79 -6.17 -8.05
C ALA A 345 12.19 -7.07 -9.15
N ARG A 346 11.95 -8.36 -8.88
CA ARG A 346 11.27 -9.30 -9.78
C ARG A 346 9.82 -8.88 -10.08
N ASP A 347 9.07 -8.49 -9.05
CA ASP A 347 7.67 -8.06 -9.17
C ASP A 347 7.53 -6.78 -10.02
N LYS A 348 8.47 -5.84 -9.89
CA LYS A 348 8.56 -4.63 -10.74
C LYS A 348 9.01 -4.97 -12.16
N ALA A 349 9.99 -5.84 -12.31
CA ALA A 349 10.53 -6.29 -13.60
C ALA A 349 9.54 -7.12 -14.44
N ALA A 350 8.52 -7.71 -13.81
CA ALA A 350 7.39 -8.35 -14.50
C ALA A 350 6.46 -7.34 -15.19
N GLY A 351 6.56 -6.04 -14.85
CA GLY A 351 6.03 -4.95 -15.66
C GLY A 351 6.88 -4.79 -16.93
N ALA A 352 6.28 -5.02 -18.10
CA ALA A 352 7.00 -5.15 -19.36
C ALA A 352 7.94 -3.96 -19.66
N ASN A 353 9.17 -4.27 -20.09
CA ASN A 353 10.23 -3.34 -20.50
C ASN A 353 10.72 -2.31 -19.47
N VAL A 354 10.23 -2.29 -18.23
CA VAL A 354 10.73 -1.35 -17.21
C VAL A 354 12.08 -1.83 -16.67
N PRO A 355 13.15 -0.99 -16.66
CA PRO A 355 14.43 -1.35 -16.07
C PRO A 355 14.40 -1.21 -14.54
N VAL A 356 15.03 -2.16 -13.85
CA VAL A 356 15.16 -2.15 -12.38
C VAL A 356 16.64 -2.21 -12.01
N VAL A 357 17.11 -1.17 -11.33
CA VAL A 357 18.47 -1.07 -10.81
C VAL A 357 18.43 -1.28 -9.30
N ILE A 358 19.00 -2.39 -8.83
CA ILE A 358 19.19 -2.65 -7.41
C ILE A 358 20.56 -2.11 -7.00
N PHE A 359 20.59 -1.09 -6.15
CA PHE A 359 21.82 -0.46 -5.69
C PHE A 359 22.12 -0.81 -4.23
N PHE A 360 23.24 -1.50 -4.01
CA PHE A 360 23.74 -1.85 -2.68
C PHE A 360 24.90 -0.90 -2.31
N ASP A 361 24.66 0.09 -1.44
CA ASP A 361 25.74 0.91 -0.89
C ASP A 361 26.40 0.23 0.33
N GLU A 362 27.65 0.61 0.61
CA GLU A 362 28.46 0.07 1.72
C GLU A 362 28.52 -1.47 1.77
N MET A 363 28.66 -2.15 0.62
CA MET A 363 28.74 -3.63 0.53
C MET A 363 29.80 -4.26 1.44
N ASP A 364 30.88 -3.54 1.76
CA ASP A 364 31.93 -3.98 2.69
C ASP A 364 31.46 -4.09 4.16
N SER A 365 30.25 -3.65 4.51
CA SER A 365 29.63 -3.93 5.82
C SER A 365 28.94 -5.30 5.89
N LEU A 366 28.53 -5.87 4.74
CA LEU A 366 27.75 -7.11 4.66
C LEU A 366 28.57 -8.32 4.19
N PHE A 367 29.34 -8.15 3.11
CA PHE A 367 29.88 -9.26 2.34
C PHE A 367 31.34 -9.58 2.69
N ARG A 368 31.65 -9.56 3.99
CA ARG A 368 33.02 -9.63 4.51
C ARG A 368 33.61 -11.05 4.41
N MET A 369 34.90 -11.14 4.07
CA MET A 369 35.64 -12.41 4.05
C MET A 369 35.62 -13.11 5.41
N ARG A 370 35.38 -14.42 5.38
CA ARG A 370 35.27 -15.30 6.55
C ARG A 370 36.52 -15.27 7.43
N GLY A 371 36.33 -15.15 8.75
CA GLY A 371 37.34 -15.55 9.75
C GLY A 371 37.90 -14.46 10.68
N SER A 372 37.37 -13.22 10.67
CA SER A 372 37.91 -12.14 11.53
C SER A 372 37.26 -11.99 12.93
N GLY A 373 36.29 -12.85 13.30
CA GLY A 373 35.64 -12.79 14.62
C GLY A 373 34.53 -13.81 14.82
N VAL A 374 33.95 -13.83 16.03
CA VAL A 374 32.89 -14.76 16.48
C VAL A 374 31.53 -14.49 15.80
N SER A 375 31.41 -13.42 15.00
CA SER A 375 30.23 -13.09 14.18
C SER A 375 30.17 -13.80 12.82
N SER A 376 31.21 -14.58 12.47
CA SER A 376 31.45 -15.12 11.11
C SER A 376 30.26 -15.83 10.47
N ASP A 377 29.45 -16.50 11.28
CA ASP A 377 28.49 -17.48 10.78
C ASP A 377 27.22 -16.82 10.24
N MET A 378 26.82 -15.67 10.80
CA MET A 378 25.71 -14.85 10.29
C MET A 378 26.12 -14.04 9.05
N GLU A 379 27.35 -13.52 9.03
CA GLU A 379 27.91 -12.88 7.81
C GLU A 379 27.95 -13.89 6.64
N ALA A 380 28.27 -15.16 6.92
CA ALA A 380 28.35 -16.23 5.91
C ALA A 380 26.99 -16.67 5.32
N THR A 381 25.89 -16.68 6.08
CA THR A 381 24.56 -17.03 5.53
C THR A 381 23.99 -15.91 4.66
N VAL A 382 24.21 -14.64 5.06
CA VAL A 382 23.81 -13.46 4.27
C VAL A 382 24.55 -13.41 2.92
N VAL A 383 25.86 -13.71 2.90
CA VAL A 383 26.60 -13.92 1.63
C VAL A 383 25.96 -15.04 0.80
N ALA A 384 25.63 -16.18 1.40
CA ALA A 384 25.04 -17.30 0.65
C ALA A 384 23.66 -16.97 0.04
N GLN A 385 22.77 -16.30 0.79
CA GLN A 385 21.47 -15.84 0.27
C GLN A 385 21.66 -14.82 -0.87
N PHE A 386 22.60 -13.87 -0.73
CA PHE A 386 22.88 -12.88 -1.79
C PHE A 386 23.31 -13.53 -3.11
N LEU A 387 24.22 -14.51 -3.03
CA LEU A 387 24.65 -15.27 -4.21
C LEU A 387 23.46 -16.02 -4.84
N SER A 388 22.60 -16.64 -4.02
CA SER A 388 21.41 -17.35 -4.52
C SER A 388 20.36 -16.43 -5.13
N GLU A 389 20.23 -15.19 -4.67
CA GLU A 389 19.30 -14.21 -5.26
C GLU A 389 19.85 -13.61 -6.56
N ILE A 390 21.16 -13.34 -6.64
CA ILE A 390 21.81 -12.90 -7.89
C ILE A 390 21.69 -13.99 -8.97
N ASP A 391 22.09 -15.22 -8.65
CA ASP A 391 21.96 -16.36 -9.56
C ASP A 391 20.48 -16.57 -9.97
N GLY A 392 19.54 -16.25 -9.07
CA GLY A 392 18.10 -16.27 -9.30
C GLY A 392 17.52 -15.11 -10.13
N VAL A 393 18.29 -14.05 -10.43
CA VAL A 393 17.90 -12.96 -11.36
C VAL A 393 18.75 -12.92 -12.63
N GLU A 394 19.73 -13.82 -12.83
CA GLU A 394 20.48 -13.93 -14.10
C GLU A 394 19.52 -14.11 -15.31
N ALA A 395 18.41 -14.81 -15.09
CA ALA A 395 17.36 -15.07 -16.08
C ALA A 395 16.47 -13.86 -16.43
N LEU A 396 16.61 -12.71 -15.77
CA LEU A 396 15.82 -11.50 -16.05
C LEU A 396 16.63 -10.47 -16.84
N GLU A 397 16.16 -10.13 -18.03
CA GLU A 397 16.90 -9.25 -18.95
C GLU A 397 16.97 -7.79 -18.44
N ASN A 398 15.91 -7.31 -17.77
CA ASN A 398 15.70 -5.94 -17.33
C ASN A 398 16.13 -5.62 -15.88
N VAL A 399 16.80 -6.54 -15.18
CA VAL A 399 17.34 -6.31 -13.82
C VAL A 399 18.86 -6.13 -13.89
N ILE A 400 19.38 -5.12 -13.18
CA ILE A 400 20.81 -4.82 -13.01
C ILE A 400 21.11 -4.69 -11.52
N VAL A 401 22.22 -5.27 -11.06
CA VAL A 401 22.71 -5.14 -9.68
C VAL A 401 23.96 -4.25 -9.67
N ILE A 402 23.94 -3.14 -8.93
CA ILE A 402 25.09 -2.25 -8.77
C ILE A 402 25.51 -2.25 -7.30
N GLY A 403 26.68 -2.78 -7.02
CA GLY A 403 27.34 -2.71 -5.73
C GLY A 403 28.27 -1.52 -5.62
N ALA A 404 28.23 -0.79 -4.51
CA ALA A 404 29.25 0.18 -4.13
C ALA A 404 30.00 -0.29 -2.87
N SER A 405 31.32 -0.15 -2.89
CA SER A 405 32.18 -0.47 -1.76
C SER A 405 33.31 0.53 -1.59
N ASN A 406 33.69 0.79 -0.34
CA ASN A 406 34.88 1.56 0.02
C ASN A 406 36.15 0.68 0.08
N ARG A 407 35.98 -0.65 0.11
CA ARG A 407 37.02 -1.64 0.44
C ARG A 407 36.82 -2.95 -0.32
N GLN A 408 37.35 -3.00 -1.54
CA GLN A 408 37.42 -4.23 -2.36
C GLN A 408 38.13 -5.40 -1.63
N ASP A 409 39.02 -5.11 -0.68
CA ASP A 409 39.81 -6.09 0.08
C ASP A 409 38.98 -6.89 1.10
N LEU A 410 37.80 -6.39 1.47
CA LEU A 410 36.90 -7.08 2.40
C LEU A 410 35.89 -8.01 1.70
N ILE A 411 35.63 -7.85 0.41
CA ILE A 411 34.51 -8.53 -0.28
C ILE A 411 34.83 -10.01 -0.52
N ASP A 412 33.91 -10.92 -0.19
CA ASP A 412 34.06 -12.35 -0.50
C ASP A 412 34.25 -12.59 -2.02
N PRO A 413 35.36 -13.23 -2.46
CA PRO A 413 35.65 -13.47 -3.88
C PRO A 413 34.59 -14.31 -4.61
N ALA A 414 33.66 -14.98 -3.92
CA ALA A 414 32.52 -15.66 -4.52
C ALA A 414 31.48 -14.72 -5.14
N VAL A 415 31.40 -13.47 -4.67
CA VAL A 415 30.57 -12.40 -5.24
C VAL A 415 31.18 -11.86 -6.54
N LEU A 416 32.51 -11.89 -6.63
CA LEU A 416 33.31 -11.30 -7.71
C LEU A 416 33.55 -12.25 -8.90
N ARG A 417 32.74 -13.30 -9.05
CA ARG A 417 32.87 -14.33 -10.11
C ARG A 417 31.96 -14.00 -11.31
N PRO A 418 32.32 -14.43 -12.54
CA PRO A 418 31.48 -14.33 -13.73
C PRO A 418 30.04 -14.84 -13.50
N GLY A 419 29.05 -14.13 -14.04
CA GLY A 419 27.62 -14.33 -13.78
C GLY A 419 27.09 -13.53 -12.58
N ARG A 420 27.92 -12.71 -11.92
CA ARG A 420 27.58 -11.94 -10.72
C ARG A 420 28.13 -10.52 -10.84
N LEU A 421 28.97 -10.05 -9.90
CA LEU A 421 29.64 -8.73 -10.02
C LEU A 421 30.82 -8.81 -10.99
N ASP A 422 30.49 -8.89 -12.27
CA ASP A 422 31.39 -9.15 -13.38
C ASP A 422 32.21 -7.91 -13.74
N LEU A 423 31.52 -6.77 -13.90
CA LEU A 423 32.11 -5.50 -14.27
C LEU A 423 32.66 -4.78 -13.03
N LYS A 424 33.97 -4.52 -12.99
CA LYS A 424 34.64 -3.93 -11.82
C LYS A 424 35.20 -2.55 -12.20
N VAL A 425 34.48 -1.51 -11.84
CA VAL A 425 34.81 -0.12 -12.20
C VAL A 425 35.50 0.56 -11.02
N LYS A 426 36.78 0.90 -11.20
CA LYS A 426 37.56 1.60 -10.18
C LYS A 426 37.31 3.10 -10.22
N VAL A 427 36.61 3.59 -9.20
CA VAL A 427 36.39 5.01 -8.94
C VAL A 427 37.60 5.53 -8.17
N GLN A 428 38.38 6.42 -8.79
CA GLN A 428 39.63 6.93 -8.23
C GLN A 428 39.43 8.31 -7.57
N ARG A 429 40.44 8.77 -6.82
CA ARG A 429 40.48 10.15 -6.33
C ARG A 429 40.71 11.11 -7.51
N PRO A 430 40.07 12.30 -7.54
CA PRO A 430 40.19 13.22 -8.66
C PRO A 430 41.60 13.78 -8.81
N ASP A 431 42.12 13.78 -10.04
CA ASP A 431 43.31 14.53 -10.42
C ASP A 431 43.01 16.03 -10.55
N GLU A 432 43.96 16.81 -11.09
CA GLU A 432 43.79 18.25 -11.30
C GLU A 432 42.65 18.57 -12.30
N THR A 433 42.48 17.75 -13.34
CA THR A 433 41.43 17.94 -14.36
C THR A 433 40.06 17.55 -13.83
N ALA A 434 39.93 16.38 -13.21
CA ALA A 434 38.71 15.95 -12.52
C ALA A 434 38.27 16.95 -11.43
N ALA A 435 39.19 17.45 -10.61
CA ALA A 435 38.87 18.45 -9.60
C ALA A 435 38.31 19.73 -10.22
N ARG A 436 38.85 20.18 -11.37
CA ARG A 436 38.38 21.37 -12.09
C ARG A 436 36.93 21.21 -12.57
N GLU A 437 36.57 20.02 -13.04
CA GLU A 437 35.17 19.72 -13.39
C GLU A 437 34.26 19.67 -12.18
N ILE A 438 34.66 19.00 -11.09
CA ILE A 438 33.87 18.88 -9.85
C ILE A 438 33.64 20.27 -9.22
N PHE A 439 34.68 21.10 -9.09
CA PHE A 439 34.54 22.48 -8.62
C PHE A 439 33.56 23.29 -9.49
N ALA A 440 33.55 23.08 -10.82
CA ALA A 440 32.64 23.77 -11.73
C ALA A 440 31.16 23.36 -11.57
N LYS A 441 30.86 22.16 -11.05
CA LYS A 441 29.48 21.78 -10.67
C LYS A 441 29.00 22.54 -9.44
N TYR A 442 29.88 22.73 -8.45
CA TYR A 442 29.51 23.38 -7.17
C TYR A 442 29.62 24.91 -7.18
N LEU A 443 30.44 25.50 -8.06
CA LEU A 443 30.65 26.95 -8.23
C LEU A 443 30.03 27.46 -9.55
N THR A 444 28.70 27.39 -9.63
CA THR A 444 27.93 27.81 -10.81
C THR A 444 27.84 29.33 -10.96
N ASP A 445 27.56 29.77 -12.19
CA ASP A 445 27.30 31.17 -12.58
C ASP A 445 26.07 31.81 -11.92
N ARG A 446 25.18 30.98 -11.35
CA ARG A 446 24.00 31.39 -10.58
C ARG A 446 24.33 31.89 -9.17
N LEU A 447 25.55 31.66 -8.67
CA LEU A 447 25.97 32.10 -7.34
C LEU A 447 26.37 33.57 -7.35
N PRO A 448 26.14 34.32 -6.25
CA PRO A 448 26.72 35.64 -6.09
C PRO A 448 28.24 35.50 -5.92
N ILE A 449 28.99 35.85 -6.97
CA ILE A 449 30.44 36.02 -6.93
C ILE A 449 30.77 37.47 -6.61
N ASP A 450 31.92 37.71 -6.00
CA ASP A 450 32.39 39.05 -5.66
C ASP A 450 32.44 40.01 -6.87
N PRO A 451 31.82 41.22 -6.79
CA PRO A 451 31.82 42.18 -7.90
C PRO A 451 33.19 42.60 -8.45
N ASP A 452 34.25 42.65 -7.64
CA ASP A 452 35.59 43.02 -8.15
C ASP A 452 36.21 41.83 -8.92
N ALA A 453 36.00 40.60 -8.45
CA ALA A 453 36.39 39.39 -9.19
C ALA A 453 35.61 39.26 -10.52
N VAL A 454 34.33 39.63 -10.54
CA VAL A 454 33.51 39.68 -11.77
C VAL A 454 33.94 40.82 -12.70
N ALA A 455 34.36 41.98 -12.18
CA ALA A 455 34.86 43.10 -12.98
C ALA A 455 36.31 42.93 -13.47
N ALA A 456 37.09 42.07 -12.81
CA ALA A 456 38.43 41.64 -13.24
C ALA A 456 38.41 40.48 -14.25
N ALA A 457 37.21 39.99 -14.59
CA ALA A 457 36.91 39.05 -15.67
C ALA A 457 35.93 39.71 -16.67
N SER A 458 35.60 39.04 -17.77
CA SER A 458 34.56 39.53 -18.70
C SER A 458 33.16 39.05 -18.33
N SER A 459 33.05 38.04 -17.45
CA SER A 459 31.78 37.45 -17.02
C SER A 459 31.92 36.68 -15.69
N THR A 460 30.79 36.42 -15.01
CA THR A 460 30.73 35.56 -13.81
C THR A 460 31.31 34.17 -14.06
N LYS A 461 31.10 33.60 -15.27
CA LYS A 461 31.60 32.27 -15.64
C LYS A 461 33.13 32.27 -15.79
N GLU A 462 33.71 33.32 -16.34
CA GLU A 462 35.17 33.52 -16.36
C GLU A 462 35.74 33.75 -14.96
N ALA A 463 35.07 34.52 -14.11
CA ALA A 463 35.47 34.74 -12.72
C ALA A 463 35.50 33.42 -11.94
N CYS A 464 34.44 32.60 -12.00
CA CYS A 464 34.44 31.25 -11.44
C CYS A 464 35.59 30.39 -12.00
N SER A 465 35.75 30.33 -13.32
CA SER A 465 36.80 29.52 -13.97
C SER A 465 38.21 29.92 -13.50
N LYS A 466 38.48 31.22 -13.39
CA LYS A 466 39.75 31.76 -12.89
C LYS A 466 39.97 31.43 -11.42
N MET A 467 38.96 31.68 -10.56
CA MET A 467 39.02 31.35 -9.13
C MET A 467 39.25 29.85 -8.89
N ILE A 468 38.60 28.98 -9.68
CA ILE A 468 38.82 27.52 -9.65
C ILE A 468 40.24 27.18 -10.09
N GLY A 469 40.76 27.80 -11.16
CA GLY A 469 42.13 27.61 -11.64
C GLY A 469 43.18 27.95 -10.57
N GLU A 470 43.07 29.12 -9.95
CA GLU A 470 43.96 29.59 -8.87
C GLU A 470 43.87 28.67 -7.64
N LEU A 471 42.65 28.31 -7.22
CA LEU A 471 42.41 27.40 -6.09
C LEU A 471 43.01 26.01 -6.31
N ILE A 472 42.89 25.47 -7.51
CA ILE A 472 43.42 24.15 -7.87
C ILE A 472 44.94 24.17 -7.99
N THR A 473 45.53 25.20 -8.58
CA THR A 473 47.00 25.36 -8.60
C THR A 473 47.56 25.40 -7.18
N MET A 474 46.88 26.07 -6.24
CA MET A 474 47.25 26.05 -4.82
C MET A 474 47.06 24.65 -4.22
N MET A 475 45.87 24.05 -4.34
CA MET A 475 45.47 22.77 -3.72
C MET A 475 46.30 21.56 -4.22
N TYR A 476 46.70 21.55 -5.49
CA TYR A 476 47.46 20.46 -6.11
C TYR A 476 49.00 20.69 -6.13
N SER A 477 49.47 21.85 -5.63
CA SER A 477 50.90 22.14 -5.52
C SER A 477 51.60 21.25 -4.48
N THR A 478 52.91 21.03 -4.68
CA THR A 478 53.78 20.30 -3.75
C THR A 478 54.60 21.24 -2.86
N GLY A 479 53.98 22.32 -2.36
CA GLY A 479 54.59 23.23 -1.40
C GLY A 479 54.74 22.61 0.00
N GLU A 480 55.59 23.20 0.85
CA GLU A 480 55.73 22.81 2.26
C GLU A 480 54.38 22.85 2.99
N GLU A 481 53.55 23.84 2.67
CA GLU A 481 52.21 24.07 3.24
C GLU A 481 51.15 23.03 2.85
N ASN A 482 51.43 22.17 1.86
CA ASN A 482 50.52 21.13 1.37
C ASN A 482 51.00 19.71 1.74
N LYS A 483 52.09 19.58 2.50
CA LYS A 483 52.57 18.28 2.99
C LYS A 483 51.57 17.73 4.02
N PHE A 484 51.16 16.48 3.84
CA PHE A 484 50.16 15.85 4.70
C PHE A 484 50.75 14.70 5.52
N LEU A 485 51.47 13.77 4.87
CA LEU A 485 51.96 12.55 5.50
C LEU A 485 53.42 12.24 5.12
N GLU A 486 54.26 11.94 6.12
CA GLU A 486 55.56 11.29 5.98
C GLU A 486 55.38 9.78 6.20
N VAL A 487 55.64 8.99 5.17
CA VAL A 487 55.53 7.52 5.18
C VAL A 487 56.94 6.92 5.21
N THR A 488 57.22 6.05 6.18
CA THR A 488 58.50 5.35 6.32
C THR A 488 58.34 3.86 5.97
N TYR A 489 59.11 3.40 4.98
CA TYR A 489 59.08 2.03 4.45
C TYR A 489 60.03 1.09 5.17
N ALA A 490 59.90 -0.22 4.91
CA ALA A 490 60.68 -1.29 5.52
C ALA A 490 62.20 -1.12 5.42
N LYS A 491 62.72 -0.54 4.34
CA LYS A 491 64.16 -0.26 4.16
C LYS A 491 64.65 1.04 4.83
N GLY A 492 63.78 1.76 5.53
CA GLY A 492 64.09 3.05 6.14
C GLY A 492 64.00 4.25 5.18
N GLU A 493 63.64 4.03 3.91
CA GLU A 493 63.27 5.10 2.99
C GLU A 493 62.04 5.86 3.49
N ARG A 494 61.97 7.16 3.19
CA ARG A 494 60.81 8.01 3.48
C ARG A 494 60.26 8.64 2.22
N GLU A 495 58.95 8.84 2.17
CA GLU A 495 58.24 9.54 1.09
C GLU A 495 57.22 10.51 1.71
N ILE A 496 57.08 11.68 1.10
CA ILE A 496 56.15 12.73 1.55
C ILE A 496 54.99 12.78 0.57
N PHE A 497 53.78 12.59 1.09
CA PHE A 497 52.53 12.74 0.37
C PHE A 497 51.89 14.09 0.68
N TYR A 498 51.15 14.61 -0.30
CA TYR A 498 50.52 15.92 -0.26
C TYR A 498 49.00 15.77 -0.29
N PHE A 499 48.25 16.79 0.14
CA PHE A 499 46.77 16.72 0.15
C PHE A 499 46.15 16.35 -1.20
N LYS A 500 46.80 16.74 -2.31
CA LYS A 500 46.42 16.34 -3.68
C LYS A 500 46.24 14.83 -3.85
N ASP A 501 47.04 14.03 -3.15
CA ASP A 501 47.04 12.57 -3.24
C ASP A 501 45.83 11.96 -2.50
N PHE A 502 45.19 12.74 -1.63
CA PHE A 502 44.04 12.39 -0.77
C PHE A 502 42.77 13.21 -1.04
N SER A 503 42.73 13.95 -2.16
CA SER A 503 41.54 14.68 -2.64
C SER A 503 40.31 13.76 -2.81
N SER A 504 39.11 14.31 -2.70
CA SER A 504 37.84 13.61 -2.96
C SER A 504 36.74 14.60 -3.38
N GLY A 505 35.68 14.11 -4.03
CA GLY A 505 34.53 14.93 -4.44
C GLY A 505 33.80 15.55 -3.23
N ALA A 506 33.61 14.77 -2.17
CA ALA A 506 33.02 15.25 -0.92
C ALA A 506 33.88 16.32 -0.20
N MET A 507 35.21 16.22 -0.28
CA MET A 507 36.10 17.26 0.24
C MET A 507 35.95 18.56 -0.56
N ILE A 508 35.88 18.47 -1.89
CA ILE A 508 35.64 19.62 -2.77
C ILE A 508 34.27 20.26 -2.50
N GLU A 509 33.22 19.45 -2.29
CA GLU A 509 31.90 19.92 -1.87
C GLU A 509 31.95 20.66 -0.53
N ASN A 510 32.59 20.08 0.48
CA ASN A 510 32.76 20.71 1.80
C ASN A 510 33.50 22.05 1.70
N ILE A 511 34.59 22.13 0.93
CA ILE A 511 35.35 23.37 0.70
C ILE A 511 34.43 24.45 0.12
N VAL A 512 33.64 24.14 -0.90
CA VAL A 512 32.70 25.10 -1.52
C VAL A 512 31.55 25.45 -0.58
N ALA A 513 31.02 24.49 0.19
CA ALA A 513 30.00 24.74 1.20
C ALA A 513 30.52 25.64 2.34
N ARG A 514 31.76 25.41 2.80
CA ARG A 514 32.46 26.23 3.81
C ARG A 514 32.69 27.65 3.29
N ALA A 515 33.10 27.82 2.03
CA ALA A 515 33.24 29.13 1.39
C ALA A 515 31.90 29.87 1.27
N LYS A 516 30.83 29.18 0.84
CA LYS A 516 29.46 29.72 0.82
C LYS A 516 29.02 30.18 2.22
N ARG A 517 29.29 29.40 3.28
CA ARG A 517 29.01 29.79 4.68
C ARG A 517 29.80 31.05 5.11
N LYS A 518 31.06 31.21 4.68
CA LYS A 518 31.86 32.42 4.95
C LYS A 518 31.29 33.65 4.25
N ALA A 519 31.02 33.57 2.95
CA ALA A 519 30.40 34.64 2.18
C ALA A 519 29.03 35.08 2.74
N VAL A 520 28.20 34.12 3.17
CA VAL A 520 26.91 34.42 3.85
C VAL A 520 27.12 35.13 5.19
N LYS A 521 28.06 34.69 6.02
CA LYS A 521 28.40 35.39 7.29
C LYS A 521 28.86 36.84 7.03
N ARG A 522 29.71 37.05 6.03
CA ARG A 522 30.18 38.38 5.62
C ARG A 522 29.03 39.27 5.15
N ALA A 523 28.15 38.76 4.28
CA ALA A 523 26.97 39.49 3.82
C ALA A 523 26.01 39.87 4.96
N ILE A 524 25.82 39.00 5.96
CA ILE A 524 25.00 39.28 7.15
C ILE A 524 25.63 40.35 8.06
N ALA A 525 26.97 40.42 8.11
CA ALA A 525 27.69 41.45 8.87
C ALA A 525 27.62 42.87 8.24
N GLY A 526 27.01 43.02 7.06
CA GLY A 526 26.99 44.27 6.30
C GLY A 526 28.28 44.56 5.53
N GLU A 527 29.15 43.55 5.41
CA GLU A 527 30.40 43.60 4.65
C GLU A 527 30.18 43.22 3.16
N ARG A 528 31.28 42.99 2.44
CA ARG A 528 31.35 42.71 0.99
C ARG A 528 30.52 41.48 0.57
N HIS A 529 29.57 41.68 -0.34
CA HIS A 529 28.68 40.64 -0.85
C HIS A 529 29.32 39.77 -1.94
N GLY A 530 28.87 38.52 -2.06
CA GLY A 530 29.39 37.53 -3.00
C GLY A 530 30.60 36.73 -2.47
N ILE A 531 30.91 35.60 -3.11
CA ILE A 531 32.02 34.71 -2.75
C ILE A 531 33.34 35.26 -3.31
N THR A 532 34.39 35.32 -2.49
CA THR A 532 35.75 35.76 -2.89
C THR A 532 36.71 34.57 -3.08
N ALA A 533 37.86 34.80 -3.73
CA ALA A 533 38.95 33.83 -3.79
C ALA A 533 39.54 33.52 -2.40
N ASP A 534 39.52 34.49 -1.48
CA ASP A 534 39.93 34.31 -0.08
C ASP A 534 39.00 33.35 0.67
N ASP A 535 37.67 33.42 0.46
CA ASP A 535 36.72 32.48 1.08
C ASP A 535 37.07 31.03 0.74
N LEU A 536 37.39 30.77 -0.53
CA LEU A 536 37.76 29.45 -1.04
C LEU A 536 39.13 29.01 -0.50
N THR A 537 40.15 29.86 -0.62
CA THR A 537 41.51 29.58 -0.17
C THR A 537 41.58 29.30 1.33
N LEU A 538 40.87 30.11 2.14
CA LEU A 538 40.80 29.93 3.59
C LEU A 538 39.92 28.74 3.97
N SER A 539 38.93 28.37 3.14
CA SER A 539 38.16 27.13 3.32
C SER A 539 38.96 25.87 3.02
N VAL A 540 39.85 25.86 2.01
CA VAL A 540 40.78 24.75 1.79
C VAL A 540 41.69 24.55 3.00
N LYS A 541 42.30 25.63 3.51
CA LYS A 541 43.21 25.57 4.66
C LYS A 541 42.51 25.10 5.95
N GLU A 542 41.25 25.47 6.16
CA GLU A 542 40.45 24.93 7.27
C GLU A 542 40.04 23.46 7.06
N GLU A 543 39.61 23.06 5.86
CA GLU A 543 39.22 21.68 5.56
C GLU A 543 40.41 20.72 5.68
N PHE A 544 41.58 21.12 5.18
CA PHE A 544 42.83 20.36 5.30
C PHE A 544 43.18 20.12 6.77
N LYS A 545 43.15 21.18 7.58
CA LYS A 545 43.41 21.09 9.03
C LYS A 545 42.39 20.20 9.77
N GLU A 546 41.10 20.29 9.42
CA GLU A 546 40.06 19.46 10.05
C GLU A 546 40.21 17.96 9.69
N ASN A 547 40.90 17.64 8.59
CA ASN A 547 41.30 16.28 8.24
C ASN A 547 42.69 15.87 8.79
N GLU A 548 43.58 16.81 9.15
CA GLU A 548 44.83 16.54 9.90
C GLU A 548 44.55 16.02 11.31
N ASP A 549 43.57 16.62 12.01
CA ASP A 549 43.17 16.23 13.37
C ASP A 549 42.41 14.87 13.44
N LEU A 550 42.12 14.22 12.29
CA LEU A 550 41.29 13.01 12.20
C LEU A 550 41.88 11.97 11.21
N PRO A 551 42.89 11.16 11.61
CA PRO A 551 43.58 10.19 10.73
C PRO A 551 42.72 9.03 10.20
N ASN A 552 41.51 8.85 10.77
CA ASN A 552 40.49 7.88 10.33
C ASN A 552 40.07 8.03 8.85
N THR A 553 40.43 9.15 8.21
CA THR A 553 40.17 9.50 6.81
C THR A 553 41.03 8.73 5.79
N THR A 554 42.11 8.07 6.24
CA THR A 554 43.02 7.31 5.36
C THR A 554 42.54 5.88 5.10
N ASN A 555 42.04 5.61 3.90
CA ASN A 555 41.48 4.30 3.53
C ASN A 555 42.62 3.25 3.37
N PRO A 556 42.47 2.00 3.84
CA PRO A 556 43.31 0.86 3.44
C PRO A 556 43.64 0.77 1.94
N ASP A 557 42.74 1.17 1.04
CA ASP A 557 42.98 1.22 -0.41
C ASP A 557 44.02 2.31 -0.81
N ASP A 558 44.12 3.41 -0.05
CA ASP A 558 45.23 4.38 -0.17
C ASP A 558 46.56 3.77 0.32
N TRP A 559 46.53 3.05 1.45
CA TRP A 559 47.71 2.36 1.99
C TRP A 559 48.22 1.24 1.06
N ALA A 560 47.30 0.52 0.41
CA ALA A 560 47.62 -0.46 -0.62
C ALA A 560 48.22 0.20 -1.87
N ARG A 561 47.68 1.36 -2.31
CA ARG A 561 48.27 2.16 -3.40
C ARG A 561 49.68 2.65 -3.07
N ILE A 562 49.91 3.17 -1.85
CA ILE A 562 51.21 3.69 -1.39
C ILE A 562 52.24 2.55 -1.30
N SER A 563 51.91 1.47 -0.58
CA SER A 563 52.78 0.30 -0.44
C SER A 563 53.06 -0.37 -1.79
N GLY A 564 52.04 -0.54 -2.63
CA GLY A 564 52.15 -1.12 -3.97
C GLY A 564 52.98 -0.28 -4.96
N ARG A 565 53.00 1.05 -4.83
CA ARG A 565 53.83 1.94 -5.67
C ARG A 565 55.34 1.68 -5.54
N LYS A 566 55.81 1.24 -4.36
CA LYS A 566 57.20 0.84 -4.12
C LYS A 566 57.40 -0.68 -4.00
N GLY A 567 56.34 -1.46 -3.83
CA GLY A 567 56.42 -2.87 -3.48
C GLY A 567 56.95 -3.13 -2.07
N GLU A 568 56.78 -2.17 -1.14
CA GLU A 568 57.36 -2.22 0.20
C GLU A 568 56.34 -2.00 1.30
N ARG A 569 56.46 -2.78 2.38
CA ARG A 569 55.63 -2.63 3.58
C ARG A 569 55.99 -1.33 4.30
N ILE A 570 54.96 -0.61 4.72
CA ILE A 570 55.06 0.59 5.55
C ILE A 570 55.32 0.17 7.00
N ILE A 571 56.29 0.82 7.67
CA ILE A 571 56.57 0.65 9.10
C ILE A 571 55.88 1.74 9.93
N ASN A 572 55.98 3.00 9.49
CA ASN A 572 55.48 4.15 10.26
C ASN A 572 54.86 5.20 9.34
N VAL A 573 53.87 5.92 9.88
CA VAL A 573 53.14 7.01 9.23
C VAL A 573 53.05 8.17 10.22
N ARG A 574 53.37 9.38 9.75
CA ARG A 574 53.38 10.60 10.55
C ARG A 574 52.67 11.73 9.81
N THR A 575 51.72 12.41 10.47
CA THR A 575 51.13 13.66 9.95
C THR A 575 52.13 14.81 10.03
N LEU A 576 52.17 15.64 8.99
CA LEU A 576 53.11 16.76 8.87
C LEU A 576 52.40 18.09 9.17
N ILE A 577 52.06 18.31 10.44
CA ILE A 577 51.28 19.48 10.90
C ILE A 577 52.00 20.79 10.57
N SER A 578 51.31 21.67 9.84
CA SER A 578 51.81 23.00 9.51
C SER A 578 51.59 24.00 10.66
N GLY A 579 52.60 24.13 11.54
CA GLY A 579 52.85 25.40 12.25
C GLY A 579 52.65 25.48 13.77
N MET A 580 52.37 24.39 14.51
CA MET A 580 52.41 24.41 15.98
C MET A 580 52.92 23.09 16.59
N GLU A 581 53.74 23.20 17.64
CA GLU A 581 54.20 22.07 18.45
C GLU A 581 53.05 21.46 19.25
N ARG A 582 52.49 20.35 18.76
CA ARG A 582 51.64 19.43 19.53
C ARG A 582 52.07 17.98 19.30
N LYS A 583 51.49 17.07 20.10
CA LYS A 583 51.93 15.68 20.22
C LYS A 583 51.94 14.95 18.88
N GLU A 584 52.95 14.10 18.75
CA GLU A 584 53.02 13.09 17.71
C GLU A 584 51.96 12.01 17.98
N GLU A 585 51.00 11.86 17.07
CA GLU A 585 50.11 10.70 17.03
C GLU A 585 50.58 9.76 15.92
N SER A 586 51.26 8.69 16.31
CA SER A 586 51.63 7.60 15.40
C SER A 586 50.38 6.78 15.08
N ILE A 587 49.98 6.73 13.83
CA ILE A 587 48.90 5.84 13.37
C ILE A 587 49.44 4.41 13.46
N GLU A 588 49.01 3.66 14.49
CA GLU A 588 49.39 2.25 14.62
C GLU A 588 48.93 1.46 13.40
N THR A 589 49.81 0.61 12.87
CA THR A 589 49.59 -0.08 11.59
C THR A 589 48.35 -0.96 11.66
N VAL A 590 47.40 -0.76 10.74
CA VAL A 590 46.28 -1.69 10.53
C VAL A 590 46.84 -3.09 10.26
N ALA A 591 46.64 -4.00 11.22
CA ALA A 591 47.07 -5.38 11.12
C ALA A 591 46.17 -6.16 10.14
N GLY A 592 46.38 -5.94 8.84
CA GLY A 592 45.53 -6.51 7.79
C GLY A 592 46.18 -6.68 6.40
N SER A 593 47.37 -6.11 6.15
CA SER A 593 48.08 -6.30 4.88
C SER A 593 48.72 -7.70 4.79
N GLY A 594 47.90 -8.73 4.53
CA GLY A 594 48.36 -10.08 4.25
C GLY A 594 49.24 -10.14 3.00
N GLN A 595 50.32 -10.91 3.06
CA GLN A 595 51.26 -11.06 1.93
C GLN A 595 50.68 -11.96 0.83
N TYR A 596 49.97 -11.38 -0.13
CA TYR A 596 49.55 -12.09 -1.34
C TYR A 596 49.89 -11.26 -2.59
N LEU A 597 50.84 -11.82 -3.36
CA LEU A 597 51.20 -11.44 -4.74
C LEU A 597 50.27 -12.15 -5.73
#